data_AF-A0A8T5Y7A7-F1
#
_entry.id   AF-A0A8T5Y7A7-F1
#
_cell.length_a   1.000
_cell.length_b   1.000
_cell.length_c   1.000
_cell.angle_alpha   90.00
_cell.angle_beta   90.00
_cell.angle_gamma   90.00
#
_symmetry.space_group_name_H-M   'P 1'
#
loop_
_entity.id
_entity.type
_entity.pdbx_description
1 polymer ?
#
loop_
_entity_poly.entity_id
_entity_poly.type
_entity_poly.pdbx_seq_one_letter_code
_entity_poly.pdbx_strand_id
1 'polypeptide(L)' 'MDISSLVERARSGDEEAFCKLIEARKESVYKIAYCYVKNQQDALDIVGEAVYKAYISMIPLQIWS' A
#
# COMPACT_ATOMS: atom_id res chain seq x y z
N MET A 1 -0.44 8.96 -17.10
CA MET A 1 -0.44 9.48 -15.72
C MET A 1 0.64 8.70 -14.99
N ASP A 2 1.72 9.36 -14.58
CA ASP A 2 2.94 8.68 -14.09
C ASP A 2 2.78 8.28 -12.61
N ILE A 3 3.26 7.10 -12.22
CA ILE A 3 3.17 6.62 -10.83
C ILE A 3 3.85 7.60 -9.87
N SER A 4 4.93 8.26 -10.32
CA SER A 4 5.66 9.26 -9.54
C SER A 4 4.76 10.45 -9.17
N SER A 5 3.89 10.89 -10.08
CA SER A 5 2.97 12.00 -9.82
C SER A 5 1.85 11.63 -8.84
N LEU A 6 1.43 10.35 -8.82
CA LEU A 6 0.47 9.85 -7.82
C LEU A 6 1.11 9.76 -6.44
N VAL A 7 2.39 9.36 -6.36
CA VAL A 7 3.15 9.34 -5.10
C VAL A 7 3.26 10.75 -4.50
N GLU A 8 3.60 11.75 -5.31
CA GLU A 8 3.72 13.13 -4.82
C GLU A 8 2.38 13.68 -4.33
N ARG A 9 1.30 13.45 -5.07
CA ARG A 9 -0.06 13.83 -4.66
C ARG A 9 -0.48 13.11 -3.39
N ALA A 10 -0.28 11.80 -3.31
CA ALA A 10 -0.60 11.02 -2.12
C ALA A 10 0.20 11.49 -0.89
N ARG A 11 1.48 11.87 -1.05
CA ARG A 11 2.30 12.46 0.03
C ARG A 11 1.82 13.85 0.44
N SER A 12 1.20 14.61 -0.46
CA SER A 12 0.61 15.92 -0.15
C SER A 12 -0.75 15.85 0.56
N GLY A 13 -1.29 14.64 0.82
CA GLY A 13 -2.58 14.43 1.49
C GLY A 13 -3.75 14.19 0.52
N ASP A 14 -3.48 13.92 -0.75
CA ASP A 14 -4.51 13.53 -1.73
C ASP A 14 -4.90 12.05 -1.52
N GLU A 15 -6.00 11.83 -0.80
CA GLU A 15 -6.55 10.51 -0.51
C GLU A 15 -6.95 9.74 -1.79
N GLU A 16 -7.41 10.43 -2.84
CA GLU A 16 -7.81 9.80 -4.10
C GLU A 16 -6.59 9.27 -4.87
N ALA A 17 -5.50 10.05 -4.88
CA ALA A 17 -4.24 9.61 -5.45
C ALA A 17 -3.66 8.42 -4.67
N PHE A 18 -3.78 8.43 -3.34
CA PHE A 18 -3.35 7.32 -2.49
C PHE A 18 -4.18 6.05 -2.75
N CYS A 19 -5.51 6.16 -2.81
CA CYS A 19 -6.39 5.03 -3.13
C CYS A 19 -6.05 4.40 -4.48
N LYS A 20 -5.86 5.21 -5.53
CA LYS A 20 -5.46 4.70 -6.86
C LYS A 20 -4.11 3.99 -6.84
N LEU A 21 -3.16 4.50 -6.05
CA LEU A 21 -1.83 3.91 -5.93
C LEU A 21 -1.86 2.57 -5.18
N ILE A 22 -2.67 2.48 -4.12
CA ILE A 22 -2.89 1.24 -3.38
C ILE A 22 -3.66 0.25 -4.22
N GLU A 23 -4.75 0.62 -4.89
CA GLU A 23 -5.51 -0.31 -5.75
C GLU A 23 -4.62 -0.91 -6.86
N ALA A 24 -3.80 -0.07 -7.51
CA ALA A 24 -2.87 -0.54 -8.54
C ALA A 24 -1.84 -1.55 -8.00
N ARG A 25 -1.42 -1.43 -6.73
CA ARG A 25 -0.47 -2.36 -6.09
C ARG A 25 -1.14 -3.54 -5.40
N LYS A 26 -2.36 -3.37 -4.88
CA LYS A 26 -3.09 -4.35 -4.05
C LYS A 26 -3.26 -5.67 -4.78
N GLU A 27 -3.62 -5.64 -6.06
CA GLU A 27 -3.77 -6.86 -6.86
C GLU A 27 -2.44 -7.63 -7.01
N SER A 28 -1.34 -6.90 -7.23
CA SER A 28 0.00 -7.49 -7.36
C SER A 28 0.48 -8.08 -6.04
N VAL A 29 0.32 -7.33 -4.93
CA VAL A 29 0.70 -7.78 -3.59
C VAL A 29 -0.15 -8.99 -3.18
N TYR A 30 -1.45 -8.99 -3.51
CA TYR A 30 -2.34 -10.12 -3.23
C TYR A 30 -1.94 -11.39 -3.99
N LYS A 31 -1.64 -11.28 -5.29
CA LYS A 31 -1.15 -12.43 -6.08
C LYS A 31 0.14 -13.01 -5.50
N ILE A 32 1.07 -12.15 -5.08
CA ILE A 32 2.33 -12.58 -4.46
C ILE A 32 2.03 -13.26 -3.12
N ALA A 33 1.29 -12.61 -2.21
CA ALA A 33 0.96 -13.17 -0.91
C ALA A 33 0.24 -14.53 -1.03
N TYR A 34 -0.74 -14.64 -1.94
CA TYR A 34 -1.46 -15.87 -2.21
C TYR A 34 -0.55 -16.99 -2.74
N CYS A 35 0.43 -16.66 -3.61
CA CYS A 35 1.43 -17.64 -4.05
C CYS A 35 2.29 -18.19 -2.90
N TYR A 36 2.59 -17.35 -1.90
CA TYR A 36 3.42 -17.73 -0.75
C TYR A 36 2.66 -18.57 0.28
N VAL A 37 1.46 -18.13 0.70
CA VAL A 37 0.73 -18.82 1.78
C VAL A 37 -0.26 -19.87 1.27
N LYS A 38 -0.68 -19.79 -0.01
CA LYS A 38 -1.75 -20.61 -0.63
C LYS A 38 -3.06 -20.67 0.19
N ASN A 39 -3.23 -19.74 1.12
CA ASN A 39 -4.38 -19.57 1.98
C ASN A 39 -4.90 -18.15 1.80
N GLN A 40 -6.19 -18.01 1.55
CA GLN A 40 -6.82 -16.71 1.31
C GLN A 40 -6.77 -15.81 2.55
N GLN A 41 -6.94 -16.38 3.75
CA GLN A 41 -6.98 -15.61 5.00
C GLN A 41 -5.61 -14.98 5.29
N ASP A 42 -4.56 -15.79 5.28
CA ASP A 42 -3.19 -15.33 5.53
C ASP A 42 -2.71 -14.36 4.44
N ALA A 43 -3.15 -14.57 3.18
CA ALA A 43 -2.82 -13.65 2.09
C ALA A 43 -3.45 -12.27 2.29
N LEU A 44 -4.69 -12.22 2.80
CA LEU A 44 -5.37 -10.96 3.10
C LEU A 44 -4.69 -10.23 4.27
N ASP A 45 -4.26 -10.96 5.30
CA ASP A 45 -3.54 -10.38 6.44
C ASP A 45 -2.18 -9.79 6.01
N ILE A 46 -1.40 -10.51 5.21
CA ILE A 46 -0.12 -10.03 4.67
C ILE A 46 -0.31 -8.79 3.80
N VAL A 47 -1.32 -8.80 2.91
CA VAL A 47 -1.63 -7.66 2.04
C VAL A 47 -2.05 -6.45 2.87
N GLY A 48 -2.90 -6.67 3.89
CA GLY A 48 -3.33 -5.63 4.80
C GLY A 48 -2.16 -5.01 5.56
N GLU A 49 -1.28 -5.84 6.12
CA GLU A 49 -0.10 -5.37 6.86
C GLU A 49 0.90 -4.64 5.96
N ALA A 50 1.10 -5.11 4.72
CA ALA A 50 1.96 -4.46 3.74
C ALA A 50 1.41 -3.09 3.31
N VAL A 51 0.11 -3.00 3.04
CA VAL A 51 -0.57 -1.74 2.72
C VAL A 51 -0.51 -0.78 3.92
N TYR A 52 -0.72 -1.27 5.13
CA TYR A 52 -0.65 -0.47 6.36
C TYR A 52 0.76 0.08 6.60
N LYS A 53 1.80 -0.75 6.46
CA LYS A 53 3.20 -0.31 6.55
C LYS A 53 3.54 0.71 5.46
N ALA A 54 3.04 0.52 4.24
CA ALA A 54 3.24 1.47 3.15
C ALA A 54 2.54 2.82 3.44
N TYR A 55 1.34 2.80 4.01
CA TYR A 55 0.62 3.99 4.42
C TYR A 55 1.37 4.75 5.51
N ILE A 56 1.79 4.05 6.57
CA ILE A 56 2.58 4.64 7.66
C ILE A 56 3.93 5.13 7.14
N SER A 57 4.57 4.47 6.18
CA SER A 57 5.85 4.95 5.63
C SER A 57 5.70 6.18 4.74
N MET A 58 4.51 6.42 4.16
CA MET A 58 4.23 7.63 3.38
C MET A 58 3.92 8.82 4.29
N ILE A 59 3.30 8.58 5.44
CA ILE A 59 3.19 9.56 6.52
C ILE A 59 4.60 9.68 7.12
N PRO A 60 5.28 10.83 7.08
CA PRO A 60 6.58 10.94 7.73
C PRO A 60 6.43 10.60 9.21
N LEU A 61 6.93 9.42 9.59
CA LEU A 61 7.12 8.99 10.99
C LEU A 61 8.18 9.89 11.62
N GLN A 62 7.78 11.11 11.99
CA GLN A 62 8.60 12.06 12.73
C GLN A 62 8.10 12.28 14.15
N ILE A 63 7.24 11.39 14.64
CA ILE A 63 6.74 11.41 16.02
C ILE A 63 7.17 10.07 16.62
N TRP A 64 7.64 10.09 17.87
CA TRP A 64 8.37 9.03 18.59
C TRP A 64 9.89 9.04 18.41
N SER A 65 10.51 10.19 18.74
CA SER A 65 11.78 10.21 19.49
C SER A 65 11.50 10.12 20.99
#